data_AF-A0A2D4M228-F1
#
_entry.id   AF-A0A2D4M228-F1
#
_cell.length_a   1.000
_cell.length_b   1.000
_cell.length_c   1.000
_cell.angle_alpha   90.00
_cell.angle_beta   90.00
_cell.angle_gamma   90.00
#
_symmetry.space_group_name_H-M   'P 1'
#
loop_
_entity.id
_entity.type
_entity.pdbx_description
1 polymer ?
#
loop_
_entity_poly.entity_id
_entity_poly.type
_entity_poly.pdbx_seq_one_letter_code
_entity_poly.pdbx_strand_id
1 'polypeptide(L)'
;ALAHRKLESKLSWHKVQNVARDAIESSMEFLGLIIMQNKLKPETPAVLEDLHKANVRTVMVTGDNMLTAISVARDCGMILPQDKVIVAEALPPKDGQPARIKWHHADALERAPEATPTIHSEDIPIKVAQQNCEDSHKTKFHFAMNGKSFAVIQEHFQDLVPK
;
A
#
# COMPACT_ATOMS: atom_id res chain seq x y z
N ALA A 1 -2.39 -15.92 14.11
CA ALA A 1 -1.96 -17.15 14.81
C ALA A 1 -2.99 -17.50 15.86
N LEU A 2 -3.26 -18.79 16.08
CA LEU A 2 -4.11 -19.31 17.14
C LEU A 2 -3.24 -19.98 18.21
N ALA A 3 -3.60 -19.77 19.46
CA ALA A 3 -3.01 -20.45 20.59
C ALA A 3 -4.08 -20.63 21.68
N HIS A 4 -3.89 -21.61 22.57
CA HIS A 4 -4.77 -21.82 23.71
C HIS A 4 -3.97 -22.09 24.99
N ARG A 5 -4.60 -21.87 26.13
CA ARG A 5 -4.06 -22.29 27.44
C ARG A 5 -5.19 -22.78 28.31
N LYS A 6 -4.98 -23.94 28.95
CA LYS A 6 -5.92 -24.48 29.93
C LYS A 6 -5.74 -23.73 31.26
N LEU A 7 -6.80 -23.11 31.75
CA LEU A 7 -6.81 -22.47 33.07
C LEU A 7 -7.04 -23.51 34.18
N GLU A 8 -6.60 -23.21 35.39
CA GLU A 8 -6.77 -24.09 36.55
C GLU A 8 -8.25 -24.31 36.88
N SER A 9 -8.63 -25.54 37.25
CA SER A 9 -10.01 -25.94 37.51
C SER A 9 -10.66 -25.24 38.71
N LYS A 10 -9.88 -24.55 39.55
CA LYS A 10 -10.35 -23.81 40.74
C LYS A 10 -10.76 -22.35 40.42
N LEU A 11 -10.50 -21.87 39.21
CA LEU A 11 -10.92 -20.55 38.75
C LEU A 11 -12.40 -20.61 38.33
N SER A 12 -13.27 -19.99 39.14
CA SER A 12 -14.66 -19.75 38.71
C SER A 12 -14.72 -18.66 37.65
N TRP A 13 -15.75 -18.68 36.82
CA TRP A 13 -15.96 -17.67 35.77
C TRP A 13 -15.89 -16.23 36.32
N HIS A 14 -16.50 -15.97 37.47
CA HIS A 14 -16.47 -14.63 38.09
C HIS A 14 -15.06 -14.19 38.50
N LYS A 15 -14.17 -15.13 38.85
CA LYS A 15 -12.78 -14.82 39.14
C LYS A 15 -12.00 -14.51 37.86
N VAL A 16 -12.23 -15.28 36.79
CA VAL A 16 -11.57 -15.09 35.49
C VAL A 16 -11.84 -13.70 34.91
N GLN A 17 -13.07 -13.18 35.05
CA GLN A 17 -13.42 -11.83 34.58
C GLN A 17 -12.64 -10.70 35.28
N ASN A 18 -12.11 -10.96 36.47
CA ASN A 18 -11.36 -9.98 37.26
C ASN A 18 -9.84 -10.16 37.14
N VAL A 19 -9.36 -11.14 36.36
CA VAL A 19 -7.93 -11.34 36.09
C VAL A 19 -7.48 -10.39 34.99
N ALA A 20 -6.29 -9.80 35.16
CA ALA A 20 -5.68 -8.96 34.15
C ALA A 20 -5.46 -9.73 32.84
N ARG A 21 -5.74 -9.06 31.71
CA ARG A 21 -5.65 -9.65 30.37
C ARG A 21 -4.27 -10.25 30.08
N ASP A 22 -3.20 -9.56 30.43
CA ASP A 22 -1.82 -10.02 30.21
C ASP A 22 -1.49 -11.32 30.95
N ALA A 23 -2.09 -11.52 32.13
CA ALA A 23 -1.95 -12.76 32.89
C ALA A 23 -2.72 -13.92 32.25
N ILE A 24 -3.80 -13.64 31.50
CA ILE A 24 -4.53 -14.63 30.69
C ILE A 24 -3.79 -14.90 29.38
N GLU A 25 -3.25 -13.88 28.73
CA GLU A 25 -2.62 -13.92 27.41
C GLU A 25 -1.13 -14.30 27.43
N SER A 26 -0.72 -15.18 28.35
CA SER A 26 0.67 -15.65 28.51
C SER A 26 0.80 -17.17 28.43
N SER A 27 2.00 -17.64 28.09
CA SER A 27 2.40 -19.07 28.09
C SER A 27 1.41 -20.01 27.40
N MET A 28 0.89 -19.60 26.24
CA MET A 28 -0.06 -20.39 25.47
C MET A 28 0.61 -21.45 24.59
N GLU A 29 -0.10 -22.54 24.34
CA GLU A 29 0.26 -23.57 23.37
C GLU A 29 -0.19 -23.13 21.97
N PHE A 30 0.77 -23.03 21.05
CA PHE A 30 0.50 -22.67 19.67
C PHE A 30 -0.28 -23.78 18.96
N LEU A 31 -1.36 -23.41 18.28
CA LEU A 31 -2.20 -24.35 17.54
C LEU A 31 -1.91 -24.31 16.04
N GLY A 32 -1.73 -23.11 15.50
CA GLY A 32 -1.59 -22.93 14.05
C GLY A 32 -1.86 -21.51 13.56
N LEU A 33 -1.94 -21.37 12.24
CA LEU A 33 -2.28 -20.13 11.56
C LEU A 33 -3.65 -20.28 10.89
N ILE A 34 -4.49 -19.26 11.00
CA ILE A 34 -5.64 -19.09 10.10
C ILE A 34 -5.18 -18.13 9.01
N ILE A 35 -5.27 -18.57 7.76
CA ILE A 35 -4.99 -17.73 6.59
C ILE A 35 -6.34 -17.32 6.00
N MET A 36 -6.61 -16.02 6.05
CA MET A 36 -7.76 -15.42 5.37
C MET A 36 -7.25 -14.74 4.10
N GLN A 37 -7.86 -15.05 2.96
CA GLN A 37 -7.55 -14.41 1.70
C GLN A 37 -8.81 -13.72 1.18
N ASN A 38 -8.73 -12.42 0.93
CA ASN A 38 -9.76 -11.73 0.18
C ASN A 38 -9.55 -12.02 -1.31
N LYS A 39 -10.37 -12.91 -1.88
CA LYS A 39 -10.25 -13.27 -3.30
C LYS A 39 -10.89 -12.19 -4.16
N LEU A 40 -10.24 -11.86 -5.26
CA LEU A 40 -10.84 -11.06 -6.32
C LEU A 40 -12.11 -11.74 -6.82
N LYS A 41 -13.12 -10.93 -7.16
CA LYS A 41 -14.29 -11.44 -7.86
C LYS A 41 -13.86 -11.90 -9.25
N PRO A 42 -14.33 -13.06 -9.73
CA PRO A 42 -13.85 -13.64 -10.99
C PRO A 42 -14.14 -12.74 -12.20
N GLU A 43 -15.15 -11.88 -12.11
CA GLU A 43 -15.52 -10.94 -13.18
C GLU A 43 -14.62 -9.70 -13.22
N THR A 44 -13.88 -9.39 -12.15
CA THR A 44 -13.11 -8.14 -12.02
C THR A 44 -12.12 -7.91 -13.16
N PRO A 45 -11.27 -8.88 -13.57
CA PRO A 45 -10.29 -8.65 -14.63
C PRO A 45 -10.96 -8.35 -15.99
N ALA A 46 -12.01 -9.08 -16.34
CA ALA A 46 -12.73 -8.87 -17.60
C ALA A 46 -13.38 -7.48 -17.67
N VAL A 47 -14.01 -7.04 -16.58
CA VAL A 47 -14.60 -5.70 -16.49
C VAL A 47 -13.52 -4.61 -16.59
N LEU A 48 -12.36 -4.78 -15.93
CA LEU A 48 -11.26 -3.83 -16.03
C LEU A 48 -10.68 -3.74 -17.45
N GLU A 49 -10.63 -4.87 -18.16
CA GLU A 49 -10.20 -4.91 -19.56
C GLU A 49 -11.16 -4.13 -20.47
N ASP A 50 -12.48 -4.31 -20.28
CA ASP A 50 -13.48 -3.56 -21.04
C ASP A 50 -13.42 -2.06 -20.78
N LEU A 51 -13.22 -1.66 -19.51
CA LEU A 51 -13.00 -0.26 -19.14
C LEU A 51 -11.73 0.31 -19.80
N HIS A 52 -10.65 -0.48 -19.87
CA HIS A 52 -9.42 -0.08 -20.55
C HIS A 52 -9.64 0.12 -22.05
N LYS A 53 -10.33 -0.81 -22.71
CA LYS A 53 -10.69 -0.72 -24.15
C LYS A 53 -11.58 0.49 -24.43
N ALA A 54 -12.47 0.83 -23.51
CA ALA A 54 -13.31 2.02 -23.57
C ALA A 54 -12.58 3.33 -23.21
N ASN A 55 -11.27 3.28 -22.92
CA ASN A 55 -10.46 4.42 -22.51
C ASN A 55 -10.99 5.11 -21.24
N VAL A 56 -11.61 4.34 -20.33
CA VAL A 56 -12.10 4.81 -19.04
C VAL A 56 -10.98 4.67 -18.01
N ARG A 57 -10.63 5.78 -17.35
CA ARG A 57 -9.61 5.79 -16.30
C ARG A 57 -10.13 5.09 -15.04
N THR A 58 -9.44 4.03 -14.63
CA THR A 58 -9.69 3.31 -13.37
C THR A 58 -8.79 3.84 -12.25
N VAL A 59 -9.34 3.99 -11.04
CA VAL A 59 -8.59 4.42 -9.85
C VAL A 59 -8.98 3.52 -8.67
N MET A 60 -8.01 3.03 -7.91
CA MET A 60 -8.25 2.26 -6.69
C MET A 60 -8.19 3.17 -5.47
N VAL A 61 -9.21 3.09 -4.62
CA VAL A 61 -9.26 3.73 -3.29
C VAL A 61 -9.59 2.66 -2.28
N THR A 62 -8.67 2.39 -1.35
CA THR A 62 -8.82 1.36 -0.32
C THR A 62 -8.27 1.83 1.03
N GLY A 63 -8.78 1.25 2.11
CA GLY A 63 -8.24 1.39 3.46
C GLY A 63 -7.13 0.38 3.79
N ASP A 64 -6.81 -0.52 2.87
CA ASP A 64 -5.72 -1.49 3.04
C ASP A 64 -4.35 -0.80 3.01
N ASN A 65 -3.33 -1.55 3.45
CA ASN A 65 -1.95 -1.13 3.30
C ASN A 65 -1.62 -0.90 1.80
N MET A 66 -0.79 0.11 1.52
CA MET A 66 -0.33 0.45 0.17
C MET A 66 0.20 -0.74 -0.62
N LEU A 67 1.06 -1.57 -0.01
CA LEU A 67 1.67 -2.70 -0.71
C LEU A 67 0.62 -3.75 -1.07
N THR A 68 -0.36 -3.97 -0.19
CA THR A 68 -1.52 -4.82 -0.46
C THR A 68 -2.34 -4.26 -1.63
N ALA A 69 -2.60 -2.95 -1.65
CA ALA A 69 -3.34 -2.30 -2.73
C ALA A 69 -2.62 -2.45 -4.09
N ILE A 70 -1.30 -2.25 -4.12
CA ILE A 70 -0.48 -2.43 -5.32
C ILE A 70 -0.52 -3.89 -5.80
N SER A 71 -0.41 -4.85 -4.88
CA SER A 71 -0.52 -6.28 -5.21
C SER A 71 -1.87 -6.59 -5.83
N VAL A 72 -2.97 -6.15 -5.19
CA VAL A 72 -4.33 -6.37 -5.68
C VAL A 72 -4.53 -5.70 -7.05
N ALA A 73 -3.97 -4.52 -7.27
CA ALA A 73 -4.04 -3.79 -8.54
C ALA A 73 -3.30 -4.53 -9.67
N ARG A 74 -2.18 -5.20 -9.37
CA ARG A 74 -1.49 -6.09 -10.32
C ARG A 74 -2.31 -7.36 -10.58
N ASP A 75 -2.81 -7.99 -9.52
CA ASP A 75 -3.57 -9.25 -9.61
C ASP A 75 -4.87 -9.11 -10.41
N CYS A 76 -5.53 -7.95 -10.34
CA CYS A 76 -6.77 -7.69 -11.07
C CYS A 76 -6.57 -7.11 -12.48
N GLY A 77 -5.32 -6.85 -12.90
CA GLY A 77 -5.00 -6.31 -14.21
C GLY A 77 -5.17 -4.79 -14.34
N MET A 78 -5.36 -4.07 -13.23
CA MET A 78 -5.36 -2.60 -13.22
C MET A 78 -3.95 -2.04 -13.51
N ILE A 79 -2.92 -2.76 -13.07
CA ILE A 79 -1.51 -2.47 -13.36
C ILE A 79 -0.94 -3.69 -14.10
N LEU A 80 -0.46 -3.49 -15.32
CA LEU A 80 0.11 -4.58 -16.11
C LEU A 80 1.52 -4.94 -15.60
N PRO A 81 2.00 -6.18 -15.75
CA PRO A 81 3.30 -6.62 -15.22
C PRO A 81 4.51 -5.81 -15.72
N GLN A 82 4.43 -5.25 -16.93
CA GLN A 82 5.47 -4.40 -17.50
C GLN A 82 5.44 -2.95 -16.96
N ASP A 83 4.35 -2.54 -16.34
CA ASP A 83 4.16 -1.18 -15.86
C ASP A 83 4.85 -0.98 -14.51
N LYS A 84 5.31 0.25 -14.27
CA LYS A 84 6.03 0.62 -13.05
C LYS A 84 5.16 1.44 -12.13
N VAL A 85 5.32 1.21 -10.82
CA VAL A 85 4.61 1.97 -9.79
C VAL A 85 5.58 2.92 -9.10
N ILE A 86 5.19 4.20 -9.04
CA ILE A 86 5.87 5.26 -8.31
C ILE A 86 5.03 5.60 -7.09
N VAL A 87 5.63 5.43 -5.91
CA VAL A 87 5.04 5.85 -4.65
C VAL A 87 5.36 7.32 -4.41
N ALA A 88 4.33 8.12 -4.22
CA ALA A 88 4.42 9.52 -3.82
C ALA A 88 4.28 9.64 -2.31
N GLU A 89 5.36 10.04 -1.63
CA GLU A 89 5.37 10.31 -0.20
C GLU A 89 5.51 11.82 0.03
N ALA A 90 4.45 12.45 0.53
CA ALA A 90 4.47 13.87 0.82
C ALA A 90 4.65 14.12 2.32
N LEU A 91 5.60 14.98 2.64
CA LEU A 91 5.95 15.38 4.01
C LEU A 91 5.44 16.80 4.25
N PRO A 92 4.73 17.05 5.36
CA PRO A 92 4.27 18.39 5.71
C PRO A 92 5.45 19.30 6.06
N PRO A 93 5.25 20.63 6.07
CA PRO A 93 6.27 21.57 6.54
C PRO A 93 6.67 21.25 7.98
N LYS A 94 7.97 21.15 8.24
CA LYS A 94 8.50 20.88 9.59
C LYS A 94 9.85 21.55 9.76
N ASP A 95 10.10 22.09 10.95
CA ASP A 95 11.39 22.70 11.33
C ASP A 95 11.88 23.79 10.36
N GLY A 96 10.94 24.64 9.89
CA GLY A 96 11.22 25.72 8.93
C GLY A 96 11.43 25.26 7.48
N GLN A 97 11.34 23.96 7.20
CA GLN A 97 11.41 23.42 5.84
C GLN A 97 10.02 23.42 5.19
N PRO A 98 9.93 23.73 3.89
CA PRO A 98 8.67 23.66 3.14
C PRO A 98 8.19 22.20 3.01
N ALA A 99 6.92 22.03 2.65
CA ALA A 99 6.39 20.72 2.28
C ALA A 99 7.20 20.16 1.10
N ARG A 100 7.36 18.84 1.03
CA ARG A 100 8.09 18.17 -0.06
C ARG A 100 7.45 16.85 -0.44
N ILE A 101 7.54 16.50 -1.71
CA ILE A 101 7.13 15.19 -2.23
C ILE A 101 8.39 14.41 -2.57
N LYS A 102 8.50 13.20 -2.02
CA LYS A 102 9.51 12.20 -2.38
C LYS A 102 8.87 11.15 -3.27
N TRP A 103 9.63 10.69 -4.26
CA TRP A 103 9.18 9.71 -5.25
C TRP A 103 10.07 8.47 -5.16
N HIS A 104 9.45 7.30 -5.03
CA HIS A 104 10.16 6.04 -4.89
C HIS A 104 9.52 4.95 -5.75
N HIS A 105 10.31 4.06 -6.35
CA HIS A 105 9.75 2.90 -7.04
C HIS A 105 9.19 1.89 -6.04
N ALA A 106 7.99 1.36 -6.29
CA ALA A 106 7.43 0.31 -5.44
C ALA A 106 8.30 -0.95 -5.45
N ASP A 107 8.94 -1.28 -6.59
CA ASP A 107 9.83 -2.44 -6.74
C ASP A 107 11.11 -2.35 -5.89
N ALA A 108 11.47 -1.16 -5.40
CA ALA A 108 12.59 -0.97 -4.47
C ALA A 108 12.20 -1.29 -3.02
N LEU A 109 10.90 -1.25 -2.69
CA LEU A 109 10.37 -1.57 -1.36
C LEU A 109 10.35 -3.09 -1.10
N GLU A 110 10.24 -3.91 -2.14
CA GLU A 110 10.29 -5.39 -2.03
C GLU A 110 11.71 -5.92 -1.73
N ARG A 111 12.75 -5.10 -1.91
CA ARG A 111 14.16 -5.52 -1.89
C ARG A 111 14.98 -5.07 -0.68
N ALA A 112 14.35 -4.51 0.35
CA ALA A 112 15.06 -4.04 1.54
C ALA A 112 14.99 -5.08 2.69
N PRO A 113 16.01 -5.93 2.88
CA PRO A 113 16.38 -6.39 4.21
C PRO A 113 17.09 -5.25 4.95
N GLU A 114 16.93 -5.21 6.26
CA GLU A 114 17.48 -4.21 7.20
C GLU A 114 18.89 -3.71 6.84
N ALA A 115 19.01 -2.46 6.39
CA ALA A 115 20.24 -1.68 6.45
C ALA A 115 19.92 -0.17 6.46
N THR A 116 20.55 0.53 7.42
CA THR A 116 20.52 1.98 7.66
C THR A 116 21.13 2.81 6.51
N PRO A 117 20.92 4.15 6.49
CA PRO A 117 20.61 4.88 5.27
C PRO A 117 21.82 5.60 4.67
N THR A 118 21.99 5.47 3.35
CA THR A 118 22.68 6.48 2.53
C THR A 118 22.28 6.25 1.08
N ILE A 119 21.24 6.94 0.61
CA ILE A 119 21.00 7.07 -0.83
C ILE A 119 20.73 8.54 -1.12
N HIS A 120 21.63 9.10 -1.91
CA HIS A 120 21.63 10.48 -2.35
C HIS A 120 20.34 10.80 -3.11
N SER A 121 19.78 11.96 -2.77
CA SER A 121 18.66 12.58 -3.47
C SER A 121 19.14 13.02 -4.85
N GLU A 122 18.84 12.25 -5.89
CA GLU A 122 18.88 12.75 -7.25
C GLU A 122 17.46 13.18 -7.63
N ASP A 123 17.30 14.49 -7.84
CA ASP A 123 16.07 15.10 -8.32
C ASP A 123 15.68 14.47 -9.67
N ILE A 124 14.52 13.83 -9.73
CA ILE A 124 14.01 13.19 -10.96
C ILE A 124 13.12 14.19 -11.70
N PRO A 125 13.55 14.77 -12.83
CA PRO A 125 12.72 15.69 -13.60
C PRO A 125 11.63 14.92 -14.36
N ILE A 126 10.36 15.12 -13.97
CA ILE A 126 9.20 14.64 -14.73
C ILE A 126 9.05 15.52 -15.98
N LYS A 127 9.61 15.07 -17.11
CA LYS A 127 9.34 15.71 -18.42
C LYS A 127 8.00 15.20 -18.95
N VAL A 128 7.01 16.09 -18.99
CA VAL A 128 5.75 15.87 -19.71
C VAL A 128 6.06 15.85 -21.21
N ALA A 129 6.20 14.66 -21.79
CA ALA A 129 6.57 14.51 -23.19
C ALA A 129 5.35 14.62 -24.11
N GLN A 130 5.33 15.66 -24.96
CA GLN A 130 4.54 15.72 -26.19
C GLN A 130 5.33 15.08 -27.37
N GLN A 131 4.60 14.35 -28.23
CA GLN A 131 4.91 13.89 -29.60
C GLN A 131 5.56 12.49 -29.87
N ASN A 132 4.73 11.65 -30.50
CA ASN A 132 4.83 10.75 -31.68
C ASN A 132 5.95 9.69 -31.89
N CYS A 133 5.48 8.43 -32.06
CA CYS A 133 5.96 7.24 -32.84
C CYS A 133 7.46 6.83 -32.78
N GLU A 134 7.91 5.58 -32.64
CA GLU A 134 7.40 4.23 -32.99
C GLU A 134 7.89 3.16 -31.97
N ASP A 135 7.27 1.98 -32.00
CA ASP A 135 7.50 0.73 -31.25
C ASP A 135 8.81 0.60 -30.42
N SER A 136 8.76 1.11 -29.20
CA SER A 136 9.56 0.63 -28.07
C SER A 136 8.60 0.53 -26.90
N HIS A 137 8.59 -0.61 -26.20
CA HIS A 137 7.74 -0.87 -25.04
C HIS A 137 7.75 0.35 -24.10
N LYS A 138 6.76 1.22 -24.24
CA LYS A 138 6.70 2.47 -23.49
C LYS A 138 6.25 2.07 -22.10
N THR A 139 7.19 1.96 -21.18
CA THR A 139 6.92 1.67 -19.78
C THR A 139 5.88 2.68 -19.28
N LYS A 140 4.68 2.22 -18.96
CA LYS A 140 3.67 3.08 -18.34
C LYS A 140 3.97 3.17 -16.85
N PHE A 141 3.72 4.36 -16.29
CA PHE A 141 3.90 4.62 -14.88
C PHE A 141 2.54 4.81 -14.22
N HIS A 142 2.38 4.20 -13.05
CA HIS A 142 1.22 4.35 -12.17
C HIS A 142 1.68 5.00 -10.87
N PHE A 143 0.85 5.87 -10.31
CA PHE A 143 1.13 6.51 -9.04
C PHE A 143 0.35 5.85 -7.92
N ALA A 144 1.01 5.65 -6.78
CA ALA A 144 0.39 5.20 -5.54
C ALA A 144 0.75 6.17 -4.43
N MET A 145 -0.20 6.50 -3.55
CA MET A 145 0.04 7.40 -2.41
C MET A 145 -0.89 7.05 -1.25
N ASN A 146 -0.46 7.34 -0.03
CA ASN A 146 -1.27 7.10 1.15
C ASN A 146 -2.12 8.34 1.48
N GLY A 147 -3.13 8.17 2.34
CA GLY A 147 -4.03 9.27 2.71
C GLY A 147 -3.30 10.47 3.35
N LYS A 148 -2.24 10.23 4.13
CA LYS A 148 -1.44 11.32 4.74
C LYS A 148 -0.73 12.15 3.66
N SER A 149 -0.11 11.49 2.69
CA SER A 149 0.58 12.15 1.59
C SER A 149 -0.42 12.89 0.69
N PHE A 150 -1.57 12.27 0.40
CA PHE A 150 -2.63 12.91 -0.36
C PHE A 150 -3.14 14.19 0.33
N ALA A 151 -3.32 14.18 1.65
CA ALA A 151 -3.72 15.36 2.42
C ALA A 151 -2.68 16.50 2.30
N VAL A 152 -1.39 16.19 2.46
CA VAL A 152 -0.31 17.17 2.29
C VAL A 152 -0.26 17.73 0.86
N ILE A 153 -0.47 16.88 -0.15
CA ILE A 153 -0.53 17.30 -1.56
C ILE A 153 -1.71 18.23 -1.79
N GLN A 154 -2.87 17.89 -1.28
CA GLN A 154 -4.07 18.71 -1.41
C GLN A 154 -3.94 20.07 -0.72
N GLU A 155 -3.23 20.13 0.41
CA GLU A 155 -3.04 21.37 1.18
C GLU A 155 -1.96 22.28 0.56
N HIS A 156 -0.79 21.71 0.24
CA HIS A 156 0.41 22.49 -0.11
C HIS A 156 0.81 22.44 -1.59
N PHE A 157 0.22 21.53 -2.37
CA PHE A 157 0.55 21.31 -3.79
C PHE A 157 -0.71 21.26 -4.66
N GLN A 158 -1.60 22.25 -4.49
CA GLN A 158 -2.90 22.31 -5.16
C GLN A 158 -2.80 22.28 -6.69
N ASP A 159 -1.71 22.81 -7.26
CA ASP A 159 -1.47 22.81 -8.71
C ASP A 159 -1.26 21.42 -9.30
N LEU A 160 -0.89 20.43 -8.47
CA LEU A 160 -0.69 19.04 -8.88
C LEU A 160 -1.98 18.21 -8.84
N VAL A 161 -3.06 18.74 -8.23
CA VAL A 161 -4.34 18.05 -8.13
C VAL A 161 -5.27 18.58 -9.22
N PRO A 162 -5.80 17.74 -10.13
CA PRO A 162 -6.77 18.18 -11.12
C PRO A 162 -8.02 18.75 -10.42
N LYS A 163 -8.49 19.90 -10.92
CA LYS A 163 -9.73 20.57 -10.45
C LYS A 163 -10.98 19.89 -10.99
#